data_AF-A0A1E1X0B1-F1
#
_entry.id   AF-A0A1E1X0B1-F1
#
_cell.length_a   1.000
_cell.length_b   1.000
_cell.length_c   1.000
_cell.angle_alpha   90.00
_cell.angle_beta   90.00
_cell.angle_gamma   90.00
#
_symmetry.space_group_name_H-M   'P 1'
#
loop_
_entity.id
_entity.type
_entity.pdbx_description
1 polymer ?
#
loop_
_entity_poly.entity_id
_entity_poly.type
_entity_poly.pdbx_seq_one_letter_code
_entity_poly.pdbx_strand_id
1 'polypeptide(L)' 'MRLAVLFLLVLLTVSLTLASEVNEKSEEPHLRVRRGFGCPANAPCFFHCRFVLGNGRRGGYCGGRFKQTCYCVMK' A
#
# COMPACT_ATOMS: atom_id res chain seq x y z
N MET A 1 -28.88 -25.54 -6.04
CA MET A 1 -29.38 -24.21 -5.58
C MET A 1 -28.53 -23.62 -4.45
N ARG A 2 -28.37 -24.29 -3.30
CA ARG A 2 -27.65 -23.74 -2.12
C ARG A 2 -26.16 -23.42 -2.36
N LEU A 3 -25.45 -24.30 -3.05
CA LEU A 3 -24.02 -24.11 -3.38
C LEU A 3 -23.76 -22.95 -4.34
N ALA A 4 -24.66 -22.75 -5.31
CA ALA A 4 -24.56 -21.64 -6.27
C ALA A 4 -24.73 -20.27 -5.59
N VAL A 5 -25.64 -20.19 -4.62
CA VAL A 5 -25.86 -18.96 -3.83
C VAL A 5 -24.64 -18.65 -2.97
N LEU A 6 -24.03 -19.66 -2.34
CA LEU A 6 -22.80 -19.48 -1.57
C LEU A 6 -21.64 -18.99 -2.45
N PHE A 7 -21.51 -19.55 -3.65
CA PHE A 7 -20.47 -19.14 -4.60
C PHE A 7 -20.63 -17.68 -5.06
N LEU A 8 -21.87 -17.26 -5.34
CA LEU A 8 -22.19 -15.88 -5.69
C LEU A 8 -21.90 -14.91 -4.55
N LEU A 9 -22.21 -15.27 -3.30
CA LEU A 9 -21.92 -14.44 -2.14
C LEU A 9 -20.41 -14.25 -1.93
N VAL A 10 -19.62 -15.32 -2.09
CA VAL A 10 -18.16 -15.26 -1.99
C VAL A 10 -17.60 -14.34 -3.09
N LEU A 11 -18.03 -14.51 -4.34
CA LEU A 11 -17.62 -13.65 -5.45
C LEU A 11 -17.95 -12.16 -5.19
N LEU A 12 -19.15 -11.87 -4.67
CA LEU A 12 -19.56 -10.50 -4.34
C LEU A 12 -18.66 -9.85 -3.28
N THR A 13 -18.32 -10.60 -2.22
CA THR A 13 -17.46 -10.09 -1.13
C THR A 13 -16.04 -9.82 -1.59
N VAL A 14 -15.51 -10.64 -2.50
CA VAL A 14 -14.18 -10.45 -3.10
C VAL A 14 -14.17 -9.23 -4.00
N SER A 15 -15.20 -9.02 -4.83
CA SER A 15 -15.28 -7.81 -5.67
C SER A 15 -15.36 -6.53 -4.85
N LEU A 16 -16.06 -6.55 -3.70
CA LEU A 16 -16.23 -5.38 -2.85
C LEU A 16 -14.94 -4.96 -2.14
N THR A 17 -14.10 -5.92 -1.72
CA THR A 17 -12.81 -5.60 -1.10
C THR A 17 -11.81 -5.01 -2.09
N LEU A 18 -11.83 -5.46 -3.36
CA LEU A 18 -11.00 -4.86 -4.41
C LEU A 18 -11.48 -3.47 -4.85
N ALA A 19 -12.78 -3.20 -4.81
CA ALA A 19 -13.33 -1.88 -5.17
C ALA A 19 -13.11 -0.81 -4.09
N SER A 20 -12.68 -1.19 -2.89
CA SER A 20 -12.48 -0.29 -1.74
C SER A 20 -11.20 0.56 -1.84
N GLU A 21 -10.47 0.51 -2.96
CA GLU A 21 -9.24 1.28 -3.18
C GLU A 21 -9.45 2.65 -3.85
N VAL A 22 -10.69 3.16 -3.87
CA VAL A 22 -11.01 4.46 -4.51
C VAL A 22 -11.72 5.39 -3.54
N ASN A 23 -11.02 5.78 -2.46
CA ASN A 23 -11.21 7.10 -1.89
C ASN A 23 -10.05 7.45 -0.97
N GLU A 24 -9.15 8.32 -1.42
CA GLU A 24 -8.80 9.52 -0.67
C GLU A 24 -8.07 10.50 -1.61
N LYS A 25 -8.80 11.57 -1.86
CA LYS A 25 -8.44 12.81 -2.51
C LYS A 25 -7.43 13.56 -1.64
N SER A 26 -6.23 13.78 -2.16
CA SER A 26 -5.37 14.95 -1.87
C SER A 26 -3.99 14.73 -2.52
N GLU A 27 -3.75 15.58 -3.51
CA GLU A 27 -2.49 16.23 -3.86
C GLU A 27 -1.28 15.41 -4.37
N GLU A 28 -1.03 15.64 -5.66
CA GLU A 28 0.27 15.72 -6.35
C GLU A 28 0.97 14.43 -6.84
N PRO A 29 1.60 14.50 -8.04
CA PRO A 29 1.86 13.34 -8.88
C PRO A 29 3.25 12.79 -8.63
N HIS A 30 3.40 11.82 -7.73
CA HIS A 30 4.62 11.01 -7.71
C HIS A 30 4.26 9.53 -7.72
N LEU A 31 4.33 8.96 -8.94
CA LEU A 31 4.55 7.54 -9.27
C LEU A 31 4.44 6.60 -8.06
N ARG A 32 3.21 6.19 -7.76
CA ARG A 32 2.90 5.20 -6.71
C ARG A 32 3.39 3.82 -7.16
N VAL A 33 4.71 3.58 -7.10
CA VAL A 33 5.20 2.21 -7.04
C VAL A 33 4.89 1.73 -5.62
N ARG A 34 3.75 1.03 -5.45
CA ARG A 34 3.43 0.31 -4.20
C ARG A 34 4.54 -0.70 -3.92
N ARG A 35 5.59 -0.29 -3.20
CA ARG A 35 6.62 -1.20 -2.68
C ARG A 35 6.39 -1.32 -1.19
N GLY A 36 5.77 -2.42 -0.77
CA GLY A 36 5.80 -2.86 0.63
C GLY A 36 7.21 -3.31 1.02
N PHE A 37 8.22 -2.46 0.83
CA PHE A 37 9.60 -2.85 1.02
C PHE A 37 9.95 -2.80 2.51
N GLY A 38 10.12 -3.98 3.13
CA GLY A 38 10.58 -4.13 4.51
C GLY A 38 9.53 -3.88 5.59
N CYS A 39 8.30 -3.51 5.22
CA CYS A 39 7.22 -3.27 6.16
C CYS A 39 6.63 -4.59 6.71
N PRO A 40 6.28 -4.69 8.01
CA PRO A 40 6.04 -3.60 8.97
C PRO A 40 7.28 -3.07 9.72
N ALA A 41 8.49 -3.55 9.42
CA ALA A 41 9.70 -3.04 10.04
C ALA A 41 10.10 -1.68 9.42
N ASN A 42 10.16 -0.62 10.24
CA ASN A 42 10.48 0.73 9.75
C ASN A 42 11.92 0.87 9.26
N ALA A 43 12.88 0.19 9.90
CA ALA A 43 14.29 0.30 9.55
C ALA A 43 14.58 -0.04 8.07
N PRO A 44 14.20 -1.21 7.53
CA PRO A 44 14.47 -1.54 6.13
C PRO A 44 13.77 -0.58 5.15
N CYS A 45 12.55 -0.12 5.44
CA CYS A 45 11.87 0.92 4.66
C CYS A 45 12.66 2.25 4.68
N PHE A 46 13.11 2.69 5.87
CA PHE A 46 13.90 3.90 6.03
C PHE A 46 15.22 3.85 5.26
N PHE A 47 15.98 2.75 5.42
CA PHE A 47 17.25 2.56 4.72
C PHE A 47 17.05 2.48 3.20
N HIS A 48 16.00 1.79 2.75
CA HIS A 48 15.65 1.71 1.33
C HIS A 48 15.38 3.09 0.74
N CYS A 49 14.52 3.88 1.38
CA CYS A 49 14.17 5.22 0.89
C CYS A 49 15.37 6.18 0.92
N ARG A 50 16.21 6.12 1.96
CA ARG A 50 17.35 7.04 2.13
C ARG A 50 18.53 6.70 1.24
N PHE A 51 18.92 5.43 1.19
CA PHE A 51 20.20 5.01 0.58
C PHE A 51 20.03 4.33 -0.78
N VAL A 52 19.01 3.47 -0.94
CA VAL A 52 18.81 2.72 -2.19
C VAL A 52 18.15 3.61 -3.24
N LEU A 53 17.09 4.30 -2.84
CA LEU A 53 16.39 5.20 -3.75
C LEU A 53 17.10 6.51 -3.95
N GLY A 54 17.91 7.00 -2.98
CA GLY A 54 18.97 8.01 -3.12
C GLY A 54 18.64 9.40 -3.71
N ASN A 55 17.48 9.58 -4.32
CA ASN A 55 17.14 10.72 -5.19
C ASN A 55 16.61 11.91 -4.39
N GLY A 56 17.32 12.33 -3.34
CA GLY A 56 16.90 13.46 -2.50
C GLY A 56 15.77 13.12 -1.53
N ARG A 57 15.71 11.88 -1.04
CA ARG A 57 14.74 11.46 -0.01
C ARG A 57 15.41 11.49 1.38
N ARG A 58 14.72 12.02 2.39
CA ARG A 58 15.21 12.03 3.80
C ARG A 58 15.19 10.63 4.42
N GLY A 59 14.25 9.80 3.99
CA GLY A 59 14.01 8.46 4.53
C GLY A 59 12.61 7.97 4.20
N GLY A 60 12.11 7.01 4.97
CA GLY A 60 10.74 6.50 4.82
C GLY A 60 10.25 5.77 6.06
N TYR A 61 8.94 5.51 6.12
CA TYR A 61 8.27 4.85 7.23
C TYR A 61 7.13 3.94 6.74
N CYS A 62 6.78 2.93 7.54
CA CYS A 62 5.66 2.04 7.25
C CYS A 62 4.33 2.63 7.72
N GLY A 63 3.32 2.59 6.85
CA GLY A 63 1.98 3.07 7.14
C GLY A 63 0.89 2.29 6.40
N GLY A 64 -0.33 2.83 6.42
CA GLY A 64 -1.54 2.14 5.98
C GLY A 64 -2.12 1.25 7.08
N ARG A 65 -3.30 0.66 6.82
CA ARG A 65 -4.10 -0.04 7.84
C ARG A 65 -3.38 -1.21 8.51
N PHE A 66 -2.48 -1.88 7.79
CA PHE A 66 -1.68 -3.00 8.29
C PHE A 66 -0.17 -2.68 8.35
N LYS A 67 0.22 -1.41 8.21
CA LYS A 67 1.62 -0.98 8.10
C LYS A 67 2.40 -1.74 7.02
N GLN A 68 1.76 -2.14 5.92
CA GLN A 68 2.41 -2.90 4.83
C GLN A 68 2.91 -1.99 3.70
N THR A 69 2.68 -0.69 3.79
CA THR A 69 3.08 0.27 2.76
C THR A 69 4.25 1.11 3.26
N CYS A 70 5.34 1.15 2.50
CA CYS A 70 6.48 2.03 2.79
C CYS A 70 6.26 3.39 2.11
N TYR A 71 6.19 4.45 2.90
CA TYR A 71 6.10 5.83 2.43
C TYR A 71 7.47 6.48 2.49
N CYS A 72 8.03 6.87 1.35
CA CYS A 72 9.27 7.62 1.33
C CYS A 72 9.00 9.13 1.39
N VAL A 73 9.76 9.84 2.22
CA VAL A 73 9.64 11.29 2.45
C VAL A 73 10.75 12.00 1.68
N MET A 74 10.36 12.99 0.88
CA MET A 74 11.31 13.84 0.14
C MET A 74 12.06 14.80 1.07
N LYS A 75 13.24 15.25 0.63
CA LYS A 75 14.09 16.17 1.39
C LYS A 75 13.64 17.61 1.31
#